data_AF-A0A8J7JZS9-F1
#
_entry.id   AF-A0A8J7JZS9-F1
#
_cell.length_a   1.000
_cell.length_b   1.000
_cell.length_c   1.000
_cell.angle_alpha   90.00
_cell.angle_beta   90.00
_cell.angle_gamma   90.00
#
_symmetry.space_group_name_H-M   'P 1'
#
loop_
_entity.id
_entity.type
_entity.pdbx_description
1 polymer ?
#
loop_
_entity_poly.entity_id
_entity_poly.type
_entity_poly.pdbx_seq_one_letter_code
_entity_poly.pdbx_strand_id
1 'polypeptide(L)'
;MRSDFSWLIIPSIVIGVIVFLSKQTREGEQVQDSVRTINVAQIAFFYEEGRFATSIEELHIGDKLRTDNYDYSIVLNHQAAFNYAIPRSHNLKVYVGGVYLNPFSTNQSINQVDDKPKIPTILCEDNFIGRNKPELPTVDLGVLDCGKGTTKIGS
;
A
#
# COMPACT_ATOMS: atom_id res chain seq x y z
N MET A 1 -28.77 -33.82 44.65
CA MET A 1 -28.34 -34.94 43.79
C MET A 1 -28.42 -34.44 42.34
N ARG A 2 -27.26 -34.38 41.65
CA ARG A 2 -27.03 -34.11 40.19
C ARG A 2 -27.61 -32.79 39.62
N SER A 3 -26.82 -31.73 39.38
CA SER A 3 -25.92 -31.53 38.22
C SER A 3 -26.64 -31.85 36.89
N ASP A 4 -26.72 -30.93 35.92
CA ASP A 4 -25.57 -30.62 35.08
C ASP A 4 -25.57 -29.23 34.44
N PHE A 5 -24.33 -28.76 34.36
CA PHE A 5 -23.79 -27.49 33.91
C PHE A 5 -23.70 -27.50 32.37
N SER A 6 -24.55 -26.74 31.67
CA SER A 6 -24.47 -26.58 30.22
C SER A 6 -24.08 -25.14 29.87
N TRP A 7 -22.81 -24.79 30.09
CA TRP A 7 -22.23 -23.47 29.75
C TRP A 7 -20.90 -23.55 28.97
N LEU A 8 -20.45 -24.74 28.54
CA LEU A 8 -19.07 -24.94 28.06
C LEU A 8 -18.84 -24.86 26.54
N ILE A 9 -19.84 -24.55 25.70
CA ILE A 9 -19.61 -24.48 24.23
C ILE A 9 -19.37 -23.05 23.73
N ILE A 10 -19.67 -22.01 24.53
CA ILE A 10 -19.54 -20.61 24.10
C ILE A 10 -18.08 -20.06 24.08
N PRO A 11 -17.14 -20.41 24.98
CA PRO A 11 -15.83 -19.73 25.01
C PRO A 11 -14.92 -20.04 23.81
N SER A 12 -14.98 -21.25 23.25
CA SER A 12 -14.06 -21.70 22.19
C SER A 12 -14.31 -21.00 20.84
N ILE A 13 -15.57 -20.74 20.49
CA ILE A 13 -15.94 -20.05 19.24
C ILE A 13 -15.49 -18.58 19.29
N VAL A 14 -15.67 -17.92 20.44
CA VAL A 14 -15.28 -16.53 20.63
C VAL A 14 -13.75 -16.36 20.54
N ILE A 15 -12.98 -17.24 21.17
CA ILE A 15 -11.50 -17.18 21.12
C ILE A 15 -11.00 -17.42 19.69
N GLY A 16 -11.56 -18.40 18.97
CA GLY A 16 -11.17 -18.70 17.58
C GLY A 16 -11.37 -17.52 16.64
N VAL A 17 -12.50 -16.81 16.75
CA VAL A 17 -12.80 -15.61 15.94
C VAL A 17 -11.82 -14.47 16.24
N ILE A 18 -11.52 -14.21 17.52
CA ILE A 18 -10.58 -13.14 17.92
C ILE A 18 -9.17 -13.39 17.37
N VAL A 19 -8.68 -14.64 17.46
CA VAL A 19 -7.35 -15.01 16.92
C VAL A 19 -7.32 -14.86 15.40
N PHE A 20 -8.39 -15.26 14.69
CA PHE A 20 -8.46 -15.10 13.25
C PHE A 20 -8.43 -13.63 12.82
N LEU A 21 -9.24 -12.77 13.45
CA LEU A 21 -9.29 -11.34 13.16
C LEU A 21 -7.95 -10.65 13.39
N SER A 22 -7.30 -10.91 14.53
CA SER A 22 -5.99 -10.31 14.85
C SER A 22 -4.89 -10.67 13.85
N LYS A 23 -4.90 -11.90 13.33
CA LYS A 23 -3.94 -12.34 12.31
C LYS A 23 -4.12 -11.58 11.00
N GLN A 24 -5.37 -11.38 10.58
CA GLN A 24 -5.70 -10.66 9.34
C GLN A 24 -5.32 -9.17 9.41
N THR A 25 -5.56 -8.52 10.56
CA THR A 25 -5.16 -7.11 10.78
C THR A 25 -3.64 -6.95 10.70
N ARG A 26 -2.88 -7.82 11.37
CA ARG A 26 -1.41 -7.75 11.38
C ARG A 26 -0.82 -7.98 9.98
N GLU A 27 -1.43 -8.84 9.18
CA GLU A 27 -1.01 -9.08 7.80
C GLU A 27 -1.24 -7.83 6.92
N GLY A 28 -2.38 -7.17 7.06
CA GLY A 28 -2.66 -5.92 6.37
C GLY A 28 -1.63 -4.83 6.68
N GLU A 29 -1.29 -4.63 7.95
CA GLU A 29 -0.27 -3.64 8.38
C GLU A 29 1.11 -3.93 7.76
N GLN A 30 1.57 -5.18 7.77
CA GLN A 30 2.86 -5.56 7.20
C GLN A 30 2.96 -5.30 5.68
N VAL A 31 1.85 -5.51 4.97
CA VAL A 31 1.81 -5.29 3.52
C VAL A 31 1.78 -3.80 3.22
N GLN A 32 1.07 -3.00 4.01
CA GLN A 32 1.11 -1.54 3.93
C GLN A 32 2.53 -1.02 4.13
N ASP A 33 3.26 -1.52 5.13
CA ASP A 33 4.66 -1.17 5.37
C ASP A 33 5.58 -1.58 4.21
N SER A 34 5.31 -2.71 3.57
CA SER A 34 6.03 -3.15 2.37
C SER A 34 5.81 -2.16 1.21
N VAL A 35 4.56 -1.72 0.95
CA VAL A 35 4.27 -0.73 -0.10
C VAL A 35 4.90 0.63 0.22
N ARG A 36 4.88 1.06 1.50
CA ARG A 36 5.59 2.28 1.93
C ARG A 36 7.09 2.18 1.71
N THR A 37 7.67 1.01 1.99
CA THR A 37 9.09 0.74 1.73
C THR A 37 9.42 0.87 0.25
N ILE A 38 8.56 0.34 -0.64
CA ILE A 38 8.72 0.50 -2.09
C ILE A 38 8.60 1.97 -2.49
N ASN A 39 7.62 2.72 -1.94
CA ASN A 39 7.48 4.16 -2.20
C ASN A 39 8.77 4.92 -1.83
N VAL A 40 9.32 4.67 -0.64
CA VAL A 40 10.57 5.31 -0.19
C VAL A 40 11.76 4.92 -1.08
N ALA A 41 11.86 3.65 -1.45
CA ALA A 41 12.93 3.18 -2.34
C ALA A 41 12.83 3.83 -3.73
N GLN A 42 11.62 4.03 -4.27
CA GLN A 42 11.42 4.76 -5.53
C GLN A 42 11.89 6.22 -5.44
N ILE A 43 11.64 6.90 -4.31
CA ILE A 43 12.14 8.26 -4.07
C ILE A 43 13.66 8.27 -4.07
N ALA A 44 14.30 7.37 -3.32
CA ALA A 44 15.75 7.26 -3.24
C ALA A 44 16.36 6.99 -4.62
N PHE A 45 15.82 5.99 -5.33
CA PHE A 45 16.25 5.63 -6.67
C PHE A 45 16.09 6.79 -7.66
N PHE A 46 15.01 7.57 -7.58
CA PHE A 46 14.85 8.76 -8.42
C PHE A 46 15.93 9.82 -8.14
N TYR A 47 16.30 10.04 -6.87
CA TYR A 47 17.36 10.99 -6.55
C TYR A 47 18.76 10.53 -7.00
N GLU A 48 18.98 9.22 -7.10
CA GLU A 48 20.25 8.64 -7.53
C GLU A 48 20.34 8.55 -9.07
N GLU A 49 19.27 8.09 -9.72
CA GLU A 49 19.26 7.70 -11.14
C GLU A 49 18.48 8.68 -12.04
N GLY A 50 17.79 9.67 -11.47
CA GLY A 50 16.98 10.65 -12.21
C GLY A 50 15.72 10.08 -12.88
N ARG A 51 15.31 8.87 -12.52
CA ARG A 51 14.12 8.17 -13.02
C ARG A 51 13.55 7.23 -11.96
N PHE A 52 12.31 6.80 -12.10
CA PHE A 52 11.78 5.72 -11.27
C PHE A 52 12.31 4.35 -11.72
N ALA A 53 12.42 3.44 -10.75
CA ALA A 53 12.71 2.05 -11.02
C ALA A 53 11.50 1.38 -11.67
N THR A 54 11.78 0.45 -12.57
CA THR A 54 10.78 -0.31 -13.34
C THR A 54 10.40 -1.64 -12.70
N SER A 55 11.19 -2.10 -11.72
CA SER A 55 11.07 -3.41 -11.10
C SER A 55 11.52 -3.38 -9.63
N ILE A 56 11.08 -4.37 -8.84
CA ILE A 56 11.45 -4.49 -7.42
C ILE A 56 12.91 -4.87 -7.28
N GLU A 57 13.42 -5.62 -8.26
CA GLU A 57 14.80 -6.05 -8.38
C GLU A 57 15.74 -4.85 -8.53
N GLU A 58 15.38 -3.86 -9.35
CA GLU A 58 16.14 -2.60 -9.49
C GLU A 58 16.27 -1.83 -8.17
N LEU A 59 15.28 -1.94 -7.30
CA LEU A 59 15.27 -1.26 -6.00
C LEU A 59 16.13 -1.97 -4.95
N HIS A 60 16.55 -3.22 -5.19
CA HIS A 60 17.34 -4.03 -4.25
C HIS A 60 16.74 -4.11 -2.83
N ILE A 61 15.41 -4.19 -2.73
CA ILE A 61 14.67 -4.26 -1.45
C ILE A 61 13.91 -5.57 -1.25
N GLY A 62 14.11 -6.57 -2.11
CA GLY A 62 13.30 -7.80 -2.10
C GLY A 62 13.31 -8.57 -0.77
N ASP A 63 14.41 -8.48 -0.01
CA ASP A 63 14.58 -9.06 1.32
C ASP A 63 13.79 -8.32 2.42
N LYS A 64 13.40 -7.07 2.17
CA LYS A 64 12.62 -6.23 3.08
C LYS A 64 11.11 -6.36 2.88
N LEU A 65 10.67 -7.02 1.81
CA LEU A 65 9.25 -7.14 1.45
C LEU A 65 8.62 -8.43 2.00
N ARG A 66 7.35 -8.33 2.38
CA ARG A 66 6.58 -9.50 2.84
C ARG A 66 5.97 -10.27 1.66
N THR A 67 6.71 -11.23 1.12
CA THR A 67 6.33 -11.92 -0.13
C THR A 67 5.52 -13.20 0.01
N ASP A 68 5.16 -13.63 1.23
CA ASP A 68 4.48 -14.92 1.43
C ASP A 68 3.12 -14.98 0.73
N ASN A 69 2.31 -13.92 0.87
CA ASN A 69 0.92 -13.90 0.43
C ASN A 69 0.65 -12.85 -0.66
N TYR A 70 1.65 -12.11 -1.10
CA TYR A 70 1.50 -10.99 -2.02
C TYR A 70 2.54 -11.04 -3.14
N ASP A 71 2.09 -10.62 -4.32
CA ASP A 71 2.92 -10.34 -5.48
C ASP A 71 3.03 -8.81 -5.63
N TYR A 72 4.27 -8.34 -5.76
CA TYR A 72 4.58 -6.93 -5.90
C TYR A 72 4.86 -6.59 -7.36
N SER A 73 4.39 -5.44 -7.82
CA SER A 73 4.67 -4.96 -9.17
C SER A 73 4.73 -3.44 -9.23
N ILE A 74 5.49 -2.93 -10.20
CA ILE A 74 5.60 -1.50 -10.46
C ILE A 74 4.97 -1.20 -11.82
N VAL A 75 4.16 -0.16 -11.86
CA VAL A 75 3.66 0.43 -13.11
C VAL A 75 4.14 1.87 -13.16
N LEU A 76 4.65 2.30 -14.29
CA LEU A 76 5.10 3.67 -14.47
C LEU A 76 4.16 4.42 -15.41
N ASN A 77 4.07 5.72 -15.21
CA ASN A 77 3.70 6.66 -16.26
C ASN A 77 4.77 7.78 -16.34
N HIS A 78 4.54 8.80 -17.16
CA HIS A 78 5.51 9.88 -17.36
C HIS A 78 5.81 10.73 -16.11
N GLN A 79 4.97 10.66 -15.07
CA GLN A 79 5.05 11.53 -13.90
C GLN A 79 5.01 10.77 -12.57
N ALA A 80 4.86 9.45 -12.58
CA ALA A 80 4.65 8.68 -11.37
C ALA A 80 5.08 7.21 -11.48
N ALA A 81 5.44 6.65 -10.33
CA ALA A 81 5.55 5.21 -10.11
C ALA A 81 4.40 4.74 -9.22
N PHE A 82 3.78 3.63 -9.62
CA PHE A 82 2.67 2.99 -8.92
C PHE A 82 3.09 1.62 -8.46
N ASN A 83 3.06 1.42 -7.14
CA ASN A 83 3.60 0.26 -6.46
C ASN A 83 2.44 -0.59 -5.95
N TYR A 84 2.21 -1.74 -6.57
CA TYR A 84 1.10 -2.62 -6.23
C TYR A 84 1.54 -3.75 -5.31
N ALA A 85 0.69 -4.10 -4.35
CA ALA A 85 0.73 -5.37 -3.64
C ALA A 85 -0.60 -6.10 -3.86
N ILE A 86 -0.58 -7.12 -4.72
CA ILE A 86 -1.75 -7.92 -5.07
C ILE A 86 -1.65 -9.24 -4.31
N PRO A 87 -2.67 -9.64 -3.54
CA PRO A 87 -2.60 -10.89 -2.80
C PRO A 87 -2.66 -12.08 -3.75
N ARG A 88 -2.04 -13.18 -3.35
CA ARG A 88 -2.11 -14.48 -4.02
C ARG A 88 -3.45 -15.18 -3.81
N SER A 89 -4.16 -14.80 -2.75
CA SER A 89 -5.46 -15.34 -2.36
C SER A 89 -6.56 -14.27 -2.46
N HIS A 90 -7.81 -14.71 -2.61
CA HIS A 90 -8.98 -13.82 -2.76
C HIS A 90 -9.56 -13.31 -1.44
N ASN A 91 -9.03 -13.76 -0.29
CA ASN A 91 -9.52 -13.40 1.05
C ASN A 91 -8.78 -12.19 1.65
N LEU A 92 -7.90 -11.55 0.89
CA LEU A 92 -7.07 -10.43 1.30
C LEU A 92 -7.34 -9.22 0.42
N LYS A 93 -6.98 -8.04 0.92
CA LYS A 93 -7.15 -6.77 0.19
C LYS A 93 -5.93 -6.47 -0.67
N VAL A 94 -6.16 -5.69 -1.72
CA VAL A 94 -5.12 -5.15 -2.59
C VAL A 94 -4.68 -3.79 -2.08
N TYR A 95 -3.40 -3.48 -2.23
CA TYR A 95 -2.83 -2.17 -1.89
C TYR A 95 -2.14 -1.57 -3.11
N VAL A 96 -2.26 -0.25 -3.27
CA VAL A 96 -1.54 0.52 -4.29
C VAL A 96 -0.93 1.77 -3.67
N GLY A 97 0.37 1.92 -3.85
CA GLY A 97 1.11 3.13 -3.55
C GLY A 97 1.34 3.95 -4.81
N GLY A 98 1.40 5.27 -4.69
CA GLY A 98 1.79 6.18 -5.77
C GLY A 98 2.92 7.11 -5.31
N VAL A 99 3.88 7.35 -6.20
CA VAL A 99 5.02 8.25 -6.00
C VAL A 99 5.04 9.20 -7.20
N TYR A 100 4.87 10.51 -6.98
CA TYR A 100 4.65 11.48 -8.07
C TYR A 100 5.76 12.51 -8.17
N LEU A 101 6.12 12.88 -9.39
CA LEU A 101 6.94 14.03 -9.69
C LEU A 101 6.09 15.29 -9.68
N ASN A 102 6.32 16.15 -8.70
CA ASN A 102 5.84 17.53 -8.65
C ASN A 102 4.38 17.75 -9.13
N PRO A 103 3.38 17.08 -8.54
CA PRO A 103 1.99 17.18 -8.99
C PRO A 103 1.33 18.55 -8.69
N PHE A 104 2.07 19.50 -8.10
CA PHE A 104 1.55 20.77 -7.60
C PHE A 104 2.07 22.00 -8.39
N SER A 105 2.78 21.79 -9.51
CA SER A 105 3.41 22.87 -10.29
C SER A 105 2.48 23.61 -11.23
N THR A 106 1.29 23.97 -10.76
CA THR A 106 0.42 24.95 -11.42
C THR A 106 0.02 25.97 -10.37
N ASN A 107 0.75 27.09 -10.35
CA ASN A 107 0.44 28.37 -9.68
C ASN A 107 0.98 28.67 -8.27
N GLN A 108 1.97 27.96 -7.74
CA GLN A 108 2.70 28.44 -6.55
C GLN A 108 4.06 29.03 -6.91
N SER A 109 4.10 30.35 -6.79
CA SER A 109 5.23 31.28 -6.76
C SER A 109 6.64 30.67 -6.74
N ILE A 110 7.40 31.09 -7.75
CA ILE A 110 8.83 30.94 -7.96
C ILE A 110 9.59 31.61 -6.80
N ASN A 111 9.60 31.03 -5.60
CA ASN A 111 10.33 31.56 -4.43
C ASN A 111 10.62 30.47 -3.38
N GLN A 112 10.75 29.20 -3.75
CA GLN A 112 11.28 28.17 -2.86
C GLN A 112 12.59 27.63 -3.42
N VAL A 113 13.66 28.17 -2.85
CA VAL A 113 15.03 27.67 -2.91
C VAL A 113 15.09 26.40 -2.05
N ASP A 114 14.49 25.32 -2.54
CA ASP A 114 14.82 23.97 -2.09
C ASP A 114 15.27 23.23 -3.36
N ASP A 115 16.57 23.03 -3.52
CA ASP A 115 17.23 22.49 -4.73
C ASP A 115 16.81 21.05 -5.12
N LYS A 116 15.84 20.44 -4.41
CA LYS A 116 15.38 19.08 -4.66
C LYS A 116 13.85 19.03 -4.87
N PRO A 117 13.37 18.40 -5.95
CA PRO A 117 11.94 18.27 -6.20
C PRO A 117 11.29 17.47 -5.08
N LYS A 118 10.26 18.02 -4.43
CA LYS A 118 9.46 17.27 -3.45
C LYS A 118 8.65 16.20 -4.17
N ILE A 119 8.89 14.93 -3.82
CA ILE A 119 8.21 13.77 -4.41
C ILE A 119 7.14 13.29 -3.41
N PRO A 120 5.86 13.68 -3.57
CA PRO A 120 4.79 13.23 -2.68
C PRO A 120 4.39 11.78 -2.96
N THR A 121 3.84 11.15 -1.92
CA THR A 121 3.37 9.77 -1.97
C THR A 121 1.96 9.60 -1.44
N ILE A 122 1.31 8.53 -1.87
CA ILE A 122 -0.01 8.10 -1.42
C ILE A 122 0.00 6.59 -1.23
N LEU A 123 -0.80 6.12 -0.27
CA LEU A 123 -1.13 4.70 -0.08
C LEU A 123 -2.65 4.54 -0.05
N CYS A 124 -3.14 3.65 -0.90
CA CYS A 124 -4.55 3.31 -1.05
C CYS A 124 -4.77 1.81 -0.79
N GLU A 125 -5.90 1.50 -0.17
CA GLU A 125 -6.38 0.14 0.06
C GLU A 125 -7.65 -0.08 -0.76
N ASP A 126 -7.79 -1.26 -1.38
CA ASP A 126 -9.03 -1.65 -2.06
C ASP A 126 -10.18 -1.84 -1.06
N ASN A 127 -11.35 -1.30 -1.41
CA ASN A 127 -12.56 -1.43 -0.61
C ASN A 127 -13.09 -2.87 -0.58
N PHE A 128 -12.65 -3.70 -1.52
CA PHE A 128 -13.04 -5.10 -1.64
C PHE A 128 -11.84 -6.04 -1.48
N ILE A 129 -12.12 -7.23 -0.94
CA ILE A 129 -11.16 -8.33 -0.97
C ILE A 129 -11.09 -8.90 -2.39
N GLY A 130 -9.92 -9.40 -2.77
CA GLY A 130 -9.73 -10.02 -4.07
C GLY A 130 -8.36 -9.75 -4.63
N ARG A 131 -8.24 -9.99 -5.94
CA ARG A 131 -6.97 -9.89 -6.67
C ARG A 131 -7.04 -8.93 -7.85
N ASN A 132 -8.16 -8.22 -7.97
CA ASN A 132 -8.35 -7.27 -9.05
C ASN A 132 -7.41 -6.10 -8.82
N LYS A 133 -6.65 -5.74 -9.86
CA LYS A 133 -5.75 -4.60 -9.78
C LYS A 133 -6.57 -3.32 -9.74
N PRO A 134 -6.48 -2.51 -8.66
CA PRO A 134 -7.25 -1.29 -8.58
C PRO A 134 -6.77 -0.26 -9.59
N GLU A 135 -7.66 0.70 -9.87
CA GLU A 135 -7.31 1.87 -10.67
C GLU A 135 -6.12 2.63 -10.06
N LEU A 136 -5.37 3.30 -10.92
CA LEU A 136 -4.21 4.08 -10.49
C LEU A 136 -4.70 5.25 -9.60
N PRO A 137 -3.99 5.55 -8.50
CA PRO A 137 -4.16 6.81 -7.81
C PRO A 137 -4.01 7.99 -8.78
N THR A 138 -4.69 9.11 -8.50
CA THR A 138 -4.76 10.27 -9.38
C THR A 138 -4.28 11.53 -8.68
N VAL A 139 -4.05 12.56 -9.49
CA VAL A 139 -3.82 13.92 -9.02
C VAL A 139 -5.04 14.73 -9.45
N ASP A 140 -5.85 15.19 -8.49
CA ASP A 140 -6.95 16.10 -8.76
C ASP A 140 -6.66 17.46 -8.12
N LEU A 141 -6.63 18.52 -8.94
CA LEU A 141 -6.33 19.89 -8.52
C LEU A 141 -5.07 20.04 -7.65
N GLY A 142 -4.04 19.23 -7.91
CA GLY A 142 -2.85 19.21 -7.07
C GLY A 142 -3.14 18.64 -5.67
N VAL A 143 -3.94 17.58 -5.59
CA VAL A 143 -4.10 16.74 -4.40
C VAL A 143 -4.01 15.28 -4.85
N LEU A 144 -3.22 14.48 -4.12
CA LEU A 144 -3.16 13.04 -4.38
C LEU A 144 -4.43 12.37 -3.85
N ASP A 145 -5.13 11.68 -4.74
CA ASP A 145 -6.34 10.92 -4.43
C ASP A 145 -6.24 9.47 -4.91
N CYS A 146 -7.04 8.62 -4.29
CA CYS A 146 -7.09 7.20 -4.57
C CYS A 146 -8.01 6.91 -5.77
N GLY A 147 -7.65 5.92 -6.59
CA GLY A 147 -8.47 5.50 -7.72
C GLY A 147 -9.82 4.94 -7.27
N LYS A 148 -10.78 4.83 -8.21
CA LYS A 148 -12.14 4.38 -7.87
C LYS A 148 -12.09 3.00 -7.21
N GLY A 149 -12.89 2.83 -6.15
CA GLY A 149 -12.95 1.56 -5.42
C GLY A 149 -11.84 1.38 -4.40
N THR A 150 -10.99 2.38 -4.18
CA THR A 150 -9.96 2.36 -3.13
C THR A 150 -10.14 3.51 -2.14
N THR A 151 -9.56 3.36 -0.94
CA THR A 151 -9.60 4.34 0.15
C THR A 151 -8.18 4.74 0.53
N LYS A 152 -7.96 6.05 0.75
CA LYS A 152 -6.69 6.57 1.23
C LYS A 152 -6.44 6.17 2.67
N ILE A 153 -5.31 5.51 2.90
CA ILE A 153 -4.89 5.03 4.23
C ILE A 153 -3.51 5.58 4.64
N GLY A 154 -2.85 6.35 3.79
CA GLY A 154 -1.60 7.02 4.13
C GLY A 154 -0.86 7.64 2.95
N SER A 155 0.44 7.80 3.16
CA SER A 155 1.45 8.26 2.20
C SER A 155 2.61 7.27 2.18
#